data_AF-A0A644SQU2-F1
#
_entry.id   AF-A0A644SQU2-F1
#
_cell.length_a   1.000
_cell.length_b   1.000
_cell.length_c   1.000
_cell.angle_alpha   90.00
_cell.angle_beta   90.00
_cell.angle_gamma   90.00
#
_symmetry.space_group_name_H-M   'P 1'
#
loop_
_entity.id
_entity.type
_entity.pdbx_description
1 polymer ?
#
loop_
_entity_poly.entity_id
_entity_poly.type
_entity_poly.pdbx_seq_one_letter_code
_entity_poly.pdbx_strand_id
1 'polypeptide(L)'
;MRYNAREPMNSFIVDTELCRKDGICAKVCPIQIIDGNVGEYPSMSLHKVRVCIGCGQCMAFCPANACSAPGLSSQDSRPLRRDQLPSAEQVEELVFSRRSVRNFKNKPVPRELLHRILDGARFAPTAKNTQELRWIVLETREQTEKLAALVIDWLRVLPEIDPATAKDVHAESLVRAWEAGYDVITRTAPQIALIVAPKGHWGPADASIAAAYLELLAHGHKVGCCWGGYVCFAMGHPSAHALRAFVGVKDDEQVYAAQMMGFPLLAPHFRPPRKALDVTWL
;
A
#
# COMPACT_ATOMS: atom_id res chain seq x y z
N MET A 1 -9.29 -7.06 12.42
CA MET A 1 -10.36 -6.66 13.39
C MET A 1 -11.67 -7.26 12.90
N ARG A 2 -12.47 -7.94 13.74
CA ARG A 2 -13.88 -8.18 13.36
C ARG A 2 -14.53 -6.80 13.24
N TYR A 3 -15.06 -6.47 12.07
CA TYR A 3 -15.85 -5.25 11.83
C TYR A 3 -16.73 -4.98 13.05
N ASN A 4 -16.45 -3.86 13.71
CA ASN A 4 -17.03 -3.52 15.00
C ASN A 4 -18.53 -3.30 14.81
N ALA A 5 -19.34 -4.20 15.36
CA ALA A 5 -20.80 -4.25 15.18
C ALA A 5 -21.55 -3.15 15.96
N ARG A 6 -21.08 -1.90 15.95
CA ARG A 6 -21.66 -0.81 16.77
C ARG A 6 -21.85 0.55 16.09
N GLU A 7 -21.59 0.68 14.79
CA GLU A 7 -22.12 1.81 13.99
C GLU A 7 -23.39 1.36 13.26
N PRO A 8 -24.41 2.24 13.10
CA PRO A 8 -25.60 1.88 12.34
C PRO A 8 -25.12 1.45 10.94
N MET A 9 -25.42 0.20 10.57
CA MET A 9 -25.12 -0.28 9.22
C MET A 9 -25.82 0.64 8.23
N ASN A 10 -25.04 1.53 7.61
CA ASN A 10 -25.53 2.39 6.54
C ASN A 10 -26.15 1.47 5.49
N SER A 11 -27.42 1.74 5.16
CA SER A 11 -28.17 0.96 4.18
C SER A 11 -27.58 1.16 2.77
N PHE A 12 -27.96 0.28 1.84
CA PHE A 12 -27.84 0.59 0.43
C PHE A 12 -28.92 1.64 0.09
N ILE A 13 -28.49 2.80 -0.42
CA ILE A 13 -29.38 3.94 -0.71
C ILE A 13 -29.46 4.12 -2.23
N VAL A 14 -30.66 4.41 -2.71
CA VAL A 14 -30.92 4.73 -4.12
C VAL A 14 -31.70 6.04 -4.17
N ASP A 15 -31.14 7.01 -4.89
CA ASP A 15 -31.84 8.21 -5.28
C ASP A 15 -32.77 7.87 -6.45
N THR A 16 -34.09 7.88 -6.20
CA THR A 16 -35.08 7.52 -7.21
C THR A 16 -35.30 8.60 -8.27
N GLU A 17 -34.86 9.84 -8.03
CA GLU A 17 -34.92 10.91 -9.02
C GLU A 17 -33.78 10.79 -10.04
N LEU A 18 -32.61 10.30 -9.61
CA LEU A 18 -31.46 10.07 -10.49
C LEU A 18 -31.43 8.68 -11.13
N CYS A 19 -32.01 7.67 -10.48
CA CYS A 19 -31.88 6.29 -10.90
C CYS A 19 -32.59 6.01 -12.23
N ARG A 20 -31.82 5.46 -13.19
CA ARG A 20 -32.30 5.14 -14.55
C ARG A 20 -32.92 3.74 -14.67
N LYS A 21 -32.92 2.95 -13.58
CA LYS A 21 -33.40 1.55 -13.57
C LYS A 21 -32.73 0.67 -14.63
N ASP A 22 -31.43 0.91 -14.87
CA ASP A 22 -30.62 0.22 -15.88
C ASP A 22 -30.05 -1.13 -15.41
N GLY A 23 -30.18 -1.46 -14.12
CA GLY A 23 -29.69 -2.70 -13.53
C GLY A 23 -28.16 -2.82 -13.44
N ILE A 24 -27.39 -1.79 -13.81
CA ILE A 24 -25.92 -1.86 -13.86
C ILE A 24 -25.34 -2.16 -12.48
N CYS A 25 -25.84 -1.50 -11.44
CA CYS A 25 -25.38 -1.69 -10.06
C CYS A 25 -25.50 -3.15 -9.58
N ALA A 26 -26.57 -3.85 -9.95
CA ALA A 26 -26.76 -5.27 -9.65
C ALA A 26 -25.79 -6.14 -10.45
N LYS A 27 -25.61 -5.86 -11.74
CA LYS A 27 -24.72 -6.60 -12.63
C LYS A 27 -23.24 -6.53 -12.23
N VAL A 28 -22.78 -5.37 -11.76
CA VAL A 28 -21.37 -5.17 -11.35
C VAL A 28 -21.09 -5.63 -9.93
N CYS A 29 -22.11 -6.00 -9.15
CA CYS A 29 -21.94 -6.43 -7.78
C CYS A 29 -21.18 -7.77 -7.74
N PRO A 30 -19.93 -7.81 -7.21
CA PRO A 30 -19.09 -9.00 -7.32
C PRO A 30 -19.61 -10.17 -6.49
N ILE A 31 -20.46 -9.91 -5.50
CA ILE A 31 -21.04 -10.91 -4.59
C ILE A 31 -22.57 -11.03 -4.77
N GLN A 32 -23.14 -10.39 -5.80
CA GLN A 32 -24.54 -10.56 -6.23
C GLN A 32 -25.59 -10.30 -5.12
N ILE A 33 -25.43 -9.19 -4.39
CA ILE A 33 -26.28 -8.84 -3.24
C ILE A 33 -27.21 -7.64 -3.47
N ILE A 34 -27.26 -7.10 -4.69
CA ILE A 34 -28.22 -6.04 -5.05
C ILE A 34 -29.33 -6.70 -5.87
N ASP A 35 -30.56 -6.59 -5.37
CA ASP A 35 -31.77 -7.10 -6.01
C ASP A 35 -32.35 -6.05 -6.95
N GLY A 36 -32.79 -6.45 -8.15
CA GLY A 36 -33.50 -5.59 -9.08
C GLY A 36 -33.06 -5.81 -10.54
N ASN A 37 -34.04 -5.92 -11.42
CA ASN A 37 -33.84 -6.06 -12.87
C ASN A 37 -33.88 -4.71 -13.59
N VAL A 38 -33.60 -4.74 -14.89
CA VAL A 38 -33.86 -3.59 -15.77
C VAL A 38 -35.33 -3.21 -15.67
N GLY A 39 -35.62 -1.93 -15.42
CA GLY A 39 -36.97 -1.41 -15.21
C GLY A 39 -37.44 -1.37 -13.75
N GLU A 40 -36.66 -1.90 -12.82
CA GLU A 40 -36.94 -1.90 -11.38
C GLU A 40 -35.96 -1.00 -10.62
N TYR A 41 -36.39 -0.52 -9.44
CA TYR A 41 -35.45 0.14 -8.54
C TYR A 41 -34.60 -0.92 -7.82
N PRO A 42 -33.27 -0.76 -7.79
CA PRO A 42 -32.42 -1.70 -7.09
C PRO A 42 -32.64 -1.59 -5.57
N SER A 43 -32.49 -2.69 -4.87
CA SER A 43 -32.67 -2.76 -3.42
C SER A 43 -31.69 -3.77 -2.81
N MET A 44 -31.56 -3.73 -1.49
CA MET A 44 -30.74 -4.66 -0.74
C MET A 44 -31.44 -5.00 0.57
N SER A 45 -31.68 -6.28 0.83
CA SER A 45 -32.26 -6.71 2.11
C SER A 45 -31.28 -6.45 3.27
N LEU A 46 -31.79 -6.35 4.51
CA LEU A 46 -30.94 -6.15 5.70
C LEU A 46 -29.88 -7.24 5.87
N HIS A 47 -30.20 -8.48 5.48
CA HIS A 47 -29.23 -9.58 5.50
C HIS A 47 -28.10 -9.34 4.48
N LYS A 48 -28.45 -8.88 3.28
CA LYS A 48 -27.51 -8.58 2.20
C LYS A 48 -26.62 -7.37 2.52
N VAL A 49 -27.14 -6.36 3.22
CA VAL A 49 -26.35 -5.23 3.73
C VAL A 49 -25.20 -5.71 4.63
N ARG A 50 -25.45 -6.70 5.50
CA ARG A 50 -24.44 -7.25 6.43
C ARG A 50 -23.28 -7.96 5.76
N VAL A 51 -23.50 -8.51 4.57
CA VAL A 51 -22.47 -9.23 3.81
C VAL A 51 -21.84 -8.36 2.72
N CYS A 52 -22.30 -7.12 2.55
CA CYS A 52 -21.68 -6.17 1.65
C CYS A 52 -20.24 -5.88 2.07
N ILE A 53 -19.31 -5.98 1.12
CA ILE A 53 -17.90 -5.67 1.35
C ILE A 53 -17.56 -4.18 1.14
N GLY A 54 -18.56 -3.32 0.91
CA GLY A 54 -18.34 -1.87 0.78
C GLY A 54 -17.45 -1.45 -0.39
N CYS A 55 -17.34 -2.26 -1.45
CA CYS A 55 -16.39 -2.01 -2.55
C CYS A 55 -16.75 -0.86 -3.48
N GLY A 56 -17.96 -0.29 -3.39
CA GLY A 56 -18.38 0.85 -4.20
C GLY A 56 -18.54 0.56 -5.70
N GLN A 57 -18.44 -0.69 -6.17
CA GLN A 57 -18.61 -1.05 -7.60
C GLN A 57 -19.93 -0.54 -8.18
N CYS A 58 -21.03 -0.69 -7.42
CA CYS A 58 -22.33 -0.17 -7.81
C CYS A 58 -22.33 1.35 -8.03
N MET A 59 -21.53 2.08 -7.27
CA MET A 59 -21.41 3.54 -7.36
C MET A 59 -20.52 3.93 -8.54
N ALA A 60 -19.36 3.28 -8.68
CA ALA A 60 -18.37 3.59 -9.73
C ALA A 60 -18.91 3.36 -11.15
N PHE A 61 -19.81 2.39 -11.32
CA PHE A 61 -20.41 2.06 -12.61
C PHE A 61 -21.80 2.66 -12.82
N CYS A 62 -22.41 3.29 -11.80
CA CYS A 62 -23.70 3.95 -11.98
C CYS A 62 -23.53 5.24 -12.82
N PRO A 63 -24.09 5.32 -14.04
CA PRO A 63 -23.89 6.48 -14.90
C PRO A 63 -24.59 7.75 -14.39
N ALA A 64 -25.52 7.60 -13.43
CA ALA A 64 -26.23 8.70 -12.80
C ALA A 64 -25.73 9.02 -11.38
N ASN A 65 -24.73 8.29 -10.86
CA ASN A 65 -24.28 8.39 -9.46
C ASN A 65 -25.45 8.27 -8.44
N ALA A 66 -26.44 7.43 -8.76
CA ALA A 66 -27.74 7.38 -8.10
C ALA A 66 -27.81 6.43 -6.90
N CYS A 67 -26.73 5.72 -6.55
CA CYS A 67 -26.76 4.81 -5.41
C CYS A 67 -25.51 4.97 -4.53
N SER A 68 -25.66 4.59 -3.26
CA SER A 68 -24.60 4.54 -2.26
C SER A 68 -24.54 3.15 -1.66
N ALA A 69 -23.34 2.53 -1.69
CA ALA A 69 -23.11 1.27 -0.99
C ALA A 69 -23.14 1.49 0.53
N PRO A 70 -23.44 0.45 1.33
CA PRO A 70 -23.29 0.48 2.77
C PRO A 70 -21.95 1.07 3.21
N GLY A 71 -22.00 2.13 4.03
CA GLY A 71 -20.83 2.81 4.59
C GLY A 71 -20.22 3.88 3.69
N LEU A 72 -20.74 4.08 2.48
CA LEU A 72 -20.26 5.07 1.51
C LEU A 72 -21.34 6.11 1.19
N SER A 73 -20.92 7.24 0.63
CA SER A 73 -21.80 8.29 0.13
C SER A 73 -21.48 8.61 -1.32
N SER A 74 -22.50 8.64 -2.18
CA SER A 74 -22.36 9.06 -3.58
C SER A 74 -21.93 10.51 -3.72
N GLN A 75 -22.10 11.34 -2.69
CA GLN A 75 -21.62 12.74 -2.68
C GLN A 75 -20.09 12.82 -2.59
N ASP A 76 -19.43 11.77 -2.10
CA ASP A 76 -17.97 11.68 -2.04
C ASP A 76 -17.36 11.13 -3.33
N SER A 77 -18.19 10.57 -4.23
CA SER A 77 -17.78 10.17 -5.57
C SER A 77 -17.27 11.39 -6.35
N ARG A 78 -16.22 11.17 -7.14
CA ARG A 78 -15.70 12.16 -8.09
C ARG A 78 -15.70 11.56 -9.49
N PRO A 79 -16.13 12.29 -10.52
CA PRO A 79 -16.12 11.77 -11.89
C PRO A 79 -14.69 11.52 -12.35
N LEU A 80 -14.50 10.46 -13.13
CA LEU A 80 -13.20 10.14 -13.72
C LEU A 80 -12.81 11.20 -14.76
N ARG A 81 -11.61 11.75 -14.62
CA ARG A 81 -11.00 12.68 -15.57
C ARG A 81 -10.37 11.91 -16.73
N ARG A 82 -11.22 11.43 -17.65
CA ARG A 82 -10.77 10.64 -18.82
C ARG A 82 -9.78 11.39 -19.71
N ASP A 83 -9.88 12.71 -19.73
CA ASP A 83 -8.96 13.62 -20.43
C ASP A 83 -7.55 13.65 -19.84
N GLN A 84 -7.37 13.15 -18.60
CA GLN A 84 -6.08 13.11 -17.91
C GLN A 84 -5.47 11.71 -17.84
N LEU A 85 -6.15 10.69 -18.40
CA LEU A 85 -5.62 9.34 -18.40
C LEU A 85 -4.39 9.27 -19.32
N PRO A 86 -3.29 8.62 -18.89
CA PRO A 86 -2.12 8.43 -19.74
C PRO A 86 -2.45 7.48 -20.90
N SER A 87 -1.71 7.61 -22.00
CA SER A 87 -1.69 6.58 -23.05
C SER A 87 -1.05 5.29 -22.53
N ALA A 88 -1.25 4.18 -23.24
CA ALA A 88 -0.63 2.91 -22.89
C ALA A 88 0.90 3.02 -22.84
N GLU A 89 1.49 3.67 -23.85
CA GLU A 89 2.94 3.87 -23.98
C GLU A 89 3.49 4.73 -22.83
N GLN A 90 2.72 5.71 -22.36
CA GLN A 90 3.10 6.54 -21.20
C GLN A 90 3.11 5.71 -19.90
N VAL A 91 2.14 4.82 -19.71
CA VAL A 91 2.12 3.91 -18.55
C VAL A 91 3.28 2.91 -18.63
N GLU A 92 3.54 2.35 -19.80
CA GLU A 92 4.67 1.45 -20.04
C GLU A 92 5.99 2.13 -19.69
N GLU A 93 6.24 3.34 -20.19
CA GLU A 93 7.47 4.07 -19.92
C GLU A 93 7.61 4.43 -18.43
N LEU A 94 6.52 4.75 -17.72
CA LEU A 94 6.53 4.96 -16.28
C LEU A 94 7.02 3.70 -15.54
N VAL A 95 6.49 2.53 -15.91
CA VAL A 95 6.87 1.24 -15.32
C VAL A 95 8.31 0.87 -15.66
N PHE A 96 8.74 1.12 -16.90
CA PHE A 96 10.08 0.81 -17.41
C PHE A 96 11.17 1.69 -16.80
N SER A 97 10.89 2.97 -16.60
CA SER A 97 11.83 3.95 -16.08
C SER A 97 12.01 3.89 -14.55
N ARG A 98 11.04 3.32 -13.81
CA ARG A 98 11.11 3.19 -12.35
C ARG A 98 12.29 2.30 -11.92
N ARG A 99 13.10 2.80 -10.99
CA ARG A 99 14.28 2.11 -10.40
C ARG A 99 14.27 2.21 -8.89
N SER A 100 14.92 1.24 -8.23
CA SER A 100 15.18 1.31 -6.79
C SER A 100 16.24 2.38 -6.51
N VAL A 101 15.83 3.49 -5.91
CA VAL A 101 16.68 4.63 -5.59
C VAL A 101 17.43 4.36 -4.30
N ARG A 102 18.75 4.39 -4.35
CA ARG A 102 19.64 4.04 -3.22
C ARG A 102 20.61 5.15 -2.84
N ASN A 103 20.50 6.30 -3.51
CA ASN A 103 21.26 7.50 -3.25
C ASN A 103 20.27 8.67 -3.28
N PHE A 104 20.06 9.28 -2.12
CA PHE A 104 19.08 10.33 -1.92
C PHE A 104 19.78 11.67 -1.72
N LYS A 105 19.12 12.74 -2.13
CA LYS A 105 19.49 14.09 -1.68
C LYS A 105 19.20 14.20 -0.19
N ASN A 106 19.99 15.01 0.52
CA ASN A 106 19.69 15.39 1.91
C ASN A 106 18.56 16.44 1.94
N LYS A 107 17.39 16.08 1.40
CA LYS A 107 16.20 16.92 1.30
C LYS A 107 14.97 16.03 1.46
N PRO A 108 14.18 16.20 2.54
CA PRO A 108 12.95 15.44 2.70
C PRO A 108 11.90 15.83 1.66
N VAL A 109 11.00 14.90 1.35
CA VAL A 109 9.80 15.18 0.56
C VAL A 109 8.85 16.03 1.41
N PRO A 110 8.28 17.11 0.87
CA PRO A 110 7.31 17.92 1.59
C PRO A 110 6.12 17.06 2.06
N ARG A 111 5.66 17.29 3.30
CA ARG A 111 4.58 16.50 3.92
C ARG A 111 3.31 16.44 3.08
N GLU A 112 2.90 17.56 2.48
CA GLU A 112 1.73 17.61 1.58
C GLU A 112 1.87 16.71 0.35
N LEU A 113 3.06 16.69 -0.25
CA LEU A 113 3.33 15.83 -1.39
C LEU A 113 3.36 14.36 -0.98
N LEU A 114 3.99 14.05 0.16
CA LEU A 114 4.04 12.70 0.70
C LEU A 114 2.63 12.19 1.06
N HIS A 115 1.81 13.04 1.69
CA HIS A 115 0.41 12.74 1.98
C HIS A 115 -0.37 12.45 0.70
N ARG A 116 -0.22 13.26 -0.36
CA ARG A 116 -0.85 13.01 -1.66
C ARG A 116 -0.47 11.65 -2.26
N ILE A 117 0.81 11.29 -2.18
CA ILE A 117 1.30 10.00 -2.70
C ILE A 117 0.71 8.83 -1.88
N LEU A 118 0.68 8.95 -0.54
CA LEU A 118 0.10 7.94 0.35
C LEU A 118 -1.42 7.80 0.17
N ASP A 119 -2.14 8.92 0.05
CA ASP A 119 -3.57 8.95 -0.21
C ASP A 119 -3.90 8.30 -1.57
N GLY A 120 -3.10 8.56 -2.60
CA GLY A 120 -3.21 7.83 -3.87
C GLY A 120 -2.95 6.33 -3.73
N ALA A 121 -1.96 5.92 -2.92
CA ALA A 121 -1.65 4.51 -2.71
C ALA A 121 -2.76 3.74 -2.01
N ARG A 122 -3.67 4.42 -1.28
CA ARG A 122 -4.83 3.79 -0.64
C ARG A 122 -5.87 3.25 -1.61
N PHE A 123 -5.80 3.64 -2.90
CA PHE A 123 -6.62 3.07 -3.97
C PHE A 123 -6.11 1.71 -4.47
N ALA A 124 -4.99 1.22 -3.94
CA ALA A 124 -4.53 -0.13 -4.21
C ALA A 124 -5.60 -1.16 -3.77
N PRO A 125 -5.89 -2.19 -4.58
CA PRO A 125 -6.89 -3.18 -4.23
C PRO A 125 -6.43 -4.02 -3.03
N THR A 126 -7.38 -4.39 -2.17
CA THR A 126 -7.15 -5.35 -1.08
C THR A 126 -8.13 -6.50 -1.14
N ALA A 127 -7.75 -7.64 -0.57
CA ALA A 127 -8.63 -8.80 -0.48
C ALA A 127 -9.97 -8.44 0.17
N LYS A 128 -11.07 -8.76 -0.51
CA LYS A 128 -12.45 -8.48 -0.04
C LYS A 128 -12.68 -6.99 0.33
N ASN A 129 -11.90 -6.07 -0.23
CA ASN A 129 -11.98 -4.64 0.10
C ASN A 129 -11.81 -4.34 1.61
N THR A 130 -11.03 -5.15 2.33
CA THR A 130 -10.78 -4.98 3.77
C THR A 130 -10.18 -3.64 4.14
N GLN A 131 -9.30 -3.07 3.29
CA GLN A 131 -8.59 -1.81 3.51
C GLN A 131 -7.91 -1.71 4.89
N GLU A 132 -7.44 -2.84 5.44
CA GLU A 132 -6.82 -2.90 6.79
C GLU A 132 -5.36 -2.41 6.82
N LEU A 133 -4.89 -1.76 5.75
CA LEU A 133 -3.54 -1.20 5.68
C LEU A 133 -3.49 0.15 6.39
N ARG A 134 -2.43 0.39 7.16
CA ARG A 134 -2.08 1.71 7.69
C ARG A 134 -0.61 2.02 7.46
N TRP A 135 -0.30 3.31 7.46
CA TRP A 135 1.04 3.82 7.19
C TRP A 135 1.69 4.36 8.46
N ILE A 136 2.99 4.14 8.61
CA ILE A 136 3.83 4.82 9.60
C ILE A 136 4.95 5.51 8.84
N VAL A 137 5.07 6.82 9.00
CA VAL A 137 6.06 7.63 8.29
C VAL A 137 7.12 8.11 9.27
N LEU A 138 8.37 7.81 8.96
CA LEU A 138 9.53 8.44 9.57
C LEU A 138 9.84 9.66 8.70
N GLU A 139 9.53 10.85 9.23
CA GLU A 139 9.54 12.12 8.52
C GLU A 139 10.92 12.79 8.48
N THR A 140 11.84 12.38 9.35
CA THR A 140 13.17 13.00 9.45
C THR A 140 14.31 11.99 9.30
N ARG A 141 15.47 12.52 8.90
CA ARG A 141 16.70 11.73 8.76
C ARG A 141 17.16 11.11 10.09
N GLU A 142 16.99 11.82 11.19
CA GLU A 142 17.30 11.32 12.53
C GLU A 142 16.46 10.07 12.86
N GLN A 143 15.17 10.08 12.50
CA GLN A 143 14.29 8.93 12.74
C GLN A 143 14.72 7.72 11.89
N THR A 144 15.08 7.93 10.62
CA THR A 144 15.54 6.83 9.75
C THR A 144 16.90 6.27 10.20
N GLU A 145 17.81 7.13 10.68
CA GLU A 145 19.09 6.69 11.25
C GLU A 145 18.90 5.89 12.54
N LYS A 146 17.98 6.33 13.41
CA LYS A 146 17.60 5.58 14.61
C LYS A 146 17.00 4.22 14.27
N LEU A 147 16.14 4.15 13.24
CA LEU A 147 15.62 2.88 12.73
C LEU A 147 16.74 1.95 12.25
N ALA A 148 17.69 2.48 11.47
CA ALA A 148 18.84 1.73 10.97
C ALA A 148 19.69 1.18 12.13
N ALA A 149 20.00 2.02 13.12
CA ALA A 149 20.77 1.64 14.29
C ALA A 149 20.08 0.50 15.07
N LEU A 150 18.76 0.58 15.28
CA LEU A 150 18.00 -0.50 15.96
C LEU A 150 18.02 -1.82 15.18
N VAL A 151 17.98 -1.77 13.84
CA VAL A 151 18.16 -2.98 13.02
C VAL A 151 19.56 -3.55 13.19
N ILE A 152 20.59 -2.71 13.21
CA ILE A 152 21.99 -3.14 13.43
C ILE A 152 22.17 -3.72 14.83
N ASP A 153 21.63 -3.09 15.87
CA ASP A 153 21.67 -3.60 17.24
C ASP A 153 21.06 -5.00 17.32
N TRP A 154 19.91 -5.21 16.67
CA TRP A 154 19.29 -6.53 16.56
C TRP A 154 20.16 -7.53 15.79
N LEU A 155 20.77 -7.12 14.67
CA LEU A 155 21.69 -7.98 13.91
C LEU A 155 22.94 -8.38 14.69
N ARG A 156 23.41 -7.57 15.66
CA ARG A 156 24.56 -7.93 16.51
C ARG A 156 24.26 -9.13 17.40
N VAL A 157 23.04 -9.24 17.93
CA VAL A 157 22.64 -10.31 18.84
C VAL A 157 21.99 -11.50 18.11
N LEU A 158 21.57 -11.31 16.87
CA LEU A 158 20.90 -12.34 16.08
C LEU A 158 21.69 -13.66 15.95
N PRO A 159 23.03 -13.69 15.78
CA PRO A 159 23.77 -14.95 15.70
C PRO A 159 23.63 -15.85 16.93
N GLU A 160 23.38 -15.27 18.10
CA GLU A 160 23.18 -16.02 19.35
C GLU A 160 21.72 -16.51 19.48
N ILE A 161 20.76 -15.76 18.94
CA ILE A 161 19.33 -16.03 19.06
C ILE A 161 18.84 -16.99 17.95
N ASP A 162 19.24 -16.73 16.71
CA ASP A 162 18.88 -17.48 15.52
C ASP A 162 20.06 -17.48 14.52
N PRO A 163 21.02 -18.40 14.69
CA PRO A 163 22.21 -18.50 13.83
C PRO A 163 21.88 -18.74 12.35
N ALA A 164 20.78 -19.45 12.05
CA ALA A 164 20.38 -19.78 10.68
C ALA A 164 19.93 -18.50 9.96
N THR A 165 19.00 -17.77 10.56
CA THR A 165 18.55 -16.47 10.07
C THR A 165 19.72 -15.48 9.97
N ALA A 166 20.60 -15.44 10.97
CA ALA A 166 21.78 -14.57 10.95
C ALA A 166 22.67 -14.82 9.72
N LYS A 167 22.88 -16.10 9.36
CA LYS A 167 23.64 -16.50 8.18
C LYS A 167 22.93 -16.09 6.89
N ASP A 168 21.63 -16.33 6.79
CA ASP A 168 20.82 -16.06 5.59
C ASP A 168 20.77 -14.58 5.24
N VAL A 169 20.75 -13.69 6.24
CA VAL A 169 20.79 -12.24 6.02
C VAL A 169 22.18 -11.63 6.03
N HIS A 170 23.21 -12.46 6.21
CA HIS A 170 24.60 -12.02 6.32
C HIS A 170 24.81 -10.98 7.44
N ALA A 171 24.24 -11.23 8.63
CA ALA A 171 24.18 -10.29 9.74
C ALA A 171 25.53 -9.64 10.07
N GLU A 172 26.60 -10.43 10.22
CA GLU A 172 27.93 -9.90 10.52
C GLU A 172 28.46 -8.93 9.46
N SER A 173 28.17 -9.17 8.18
CA SER A 173 28.61 -8.29 7.09
C SER A 173 27.88 -6.95 7.12
N LEU A 174 26.60 -6.95 7.47
CA LEU A 174 25.81 -5.74 7.64
C LEU A 174 26.29 -4.92 8.84
N VAL A 175 26.60 -5.57 9.96
CA VAL A 175 27.19 -4.92 11.14
C VAL A 175 28.55 -4.32 10.78
N ARG A 176 29.44 -5.08 10.12
CA ARG A 176 30.75 -4.55 9.69
C ARG A 176 30.64 -3.34 8.77
N ALA A 177 29.67 -3.34 7.84
CA ALA A 177 29.43 -2.19 6.98
C ALA A 177 29.00 -0.94 7.78
N TRP A 178 28.14 -1.13 8.77
CA TRP A 178 27.71 -0.05 9.67
C TRP A 178 28.87 0.55 10.47
N GLU A 179 29.71 -0.30 11.09
CA GLU A 179 30.88 0.18 11.86
C GLU A 179 31.89 0.92 10.98
N ALA A 180 31.95 0.59 9.69
CA ALA A 180 32.75 1.31 8.70
C ALA A 180 32.09 2.61 8.19
N GLY A 181 30.93 3.01 8.74
CA GLY A 181 30.22 4.24 8.38
C GLY A 181 29.28 4.11 7.18
N TYR A 182 28.99 2.88 6.72
CA TYR A 182 28.10 2.64 5.59
C TYR A 182 26.72 2.15 6.05
N ASP A 183 25.73 3.04 6.01
CA ASP A 183 24.33 2.67 6.21
C ASP A 183 23.80 1.88 5.00
N VAL A 184 23.80 0.56 5.12
CA VAL A 184 23.21 -0.38 4.14
C VAL A 184 21.74 -0.69 4.41
N ILE A 185 21.21 -0.30 5.58
CA ILE A 185 19.86 -0.60 6.03
C ILE A 185 18.88 0.39 5.43
N THR A 186 19.12 1.69 5.65
CA THR A 186 18.25 2.77 5.17
C THR A 186 18.88 3.59 4.05
N ARG A 187 20.17 3.34 3.75
CA ARG A 187 20.91 3.99 2.66
C ARG A 187 20.78 5.49 2.69
N THR A 188 20.83 6.07 3.88
CA THR A 188 20.77 7.52 4.08
C THR A 188 19.47 8.17 3.57
N ALA A 189 18.40 7.39 3.38
CA ALA A 189 17.11 7.92 2.95
C ALA A 189 16.61 8.96 3.96
N PRO A 190 16.14 10.14 3.52
CA PRO A 190 15.66 11.16 4.45
C PRO A 190 14.35 10.76 5.15
N GLN A 191 13.56 9.85 4.55
CA GLN A 191 12.26 9.43 5.05
C GLN A 191 12.01 7.95 4.75
N ILE A 192 11.16 7.31 5.56
CA ILE A 192 10.69 5.94 5.32
C ILE A 192 9.17 5.88 5.54
N ALA A 193 8.44 5.23 4.63
CA ALA A 193 7.05 4.85 4.83
C ALA A 193 6.95 3.33 5.08
N LEU A 194 6.43 2.93 6.23
CA LEU A 194 6.16 1.55 6.61
C LEU A 194 4.68 1.23 6.37
N ILE A 195 4.41 0.08 5.77
CA ILE A 195 3.05 -0.43 5.56
C ILE A 195 2.79 -1.52 6.59
N VAL A 196 1.81 -1.25 7.43
CA VAL A 196 1.39 -2.11 8.53
C VAL A 196 0.02 -2.68 8.23
N ALA A 197 -0.17 -3.97 8.50
CA ALA A 197 -1.48 -4.61 8.45
C ALA A 197 -1.62 -5.58 9.63
N PRO A 198 -2.84 -6.00 9.99
CA PRO A 198 -3.06 -7.10 10.91
C PRO A 198 -2.32 -8.36 10.43
N LYS A 199 -1.82 -9.15 11.37
CA LYS A 199 -1.27 -10.48 11.08
C LYS A 199 -2.38 -11.34 10.49
N GLY A 200 -2.12 -11.91 9.32
CA GLY A 200 -3.10 -12.74 8.63
C GLY A 200 -2.68 -13.07 7.21
N HIS A 201 -3.58 -13.72 6.50
CA HIS A 201 -3.31 -14.26 5.17
C HIS A 201 -3.15 -13.17 4.10
N TRP A 202 -3.94 -12.10 4.16
CA TRP A 202 -4.02 -11.08 3.10
C TRP A 202 -2.98 -9.97 3.21
N GLY A 203 -2.56 -9.64 4.43
CA GLY A 203 -1.66 -8.53 4.73
C GLY A 203 -0.39 -8.46 3.86
N PRO A 204 0.36 -9.57 3.65
CA PRO A 204 1.55 -9.54 2.79
C PRO A 204 1.28 -9.09 1.35
N ALA A 205 0.24 -9.64 0.72
CA ALA A 205 -0.10 -9.35 -0.67
C ALA A 205 -0.67 -7.93 -0.81
N ASP A 206 -1.62 -7.57 0.05
CA ASP A 206 -2.25 -6.24 0.06
C ASP A 206 -1.19 -5.15 0.27
N ALA A 207 -0.28 -5.32 1.22
CA ALA A 207 0.79 -4.37 1.48
C ALA A 207 1.80 -4.28 0.32
N SER A 208 2.10 -5.40 -0.34
CA SER A 208 3.02 -5.40 -1.48
C SER A 208 2.43 -4.66 -2.69
N ILE A 209 1.13 -4.82 -2.93
CA ILE A 209 0.41 -4.11 -3.99
C ILE A 209 0.35 -2.61 -3.67
N ALA A 210 0.03 -2.23 -2.43
CA ALA A 210 0.03 -0.84 -1.99
C ALA A 210 1.42 -0.18 -2.08
N ALA A 211 2.48 -0.91 -1.75
CA ALA A 211 3.86 -0.46 -1.94
C ALA A 211 4.18 -0.20 -3.42
N ALA A 212 3.75 -1.08 -4.34
CA ALA A 212 3.97 -0.89 -5.76
C ALA A 212 3.18 0.32 -6.32
N TYR A 213 1.94 0.53 -5.86
CA TYR A 213 1.17 1.74 -6.17
C TYR A 213 1.89 3.00 -5.70
N LEU A 214 2.38 2.99 -4.45
CA LEU A 214 3.17 4.09 -3.89
C LEU A 214 4.40 4.39 -4.74
N GLU A 215 5.16 3.36 -5.16
CA GLU A 215 6.36 3.55 -6.00
C GLU A 215 6.04 4.25 -7.32
N LEU A 216 4.96 3.85 -8.01
CA LEU A 216 4.58 4.44 -9.29
C LEU A 216 4.09 5.88 -9.14
N LEU A 217 3.28 6.15 -8.11
CA LEU A 217 2.80 7.50 -7.77
C LEU A 217 3.96 8.41 -7.38
N ALA A 218 4.87 7.93 -6.52
CA ALA A 218 6.08 8.65 -6.13
C ALA A 218 6.96 8.96 -7.35
N HIS A 219 7.17 7.98 -8.23
CA HIS A 219 7.97 8.15 -9.45
C HIS A 219 7.38 9.21 -10.38
N GLY A 220 6.06 9.24 -10.56
CA GLY A 220 5.36 10.31 -11.30
C GLY A 220 5.58 11.71 -10.70
N HIS A 221 5.82 11.79 -9.38
CA HIS A 221 6.17 13.01 -8.66
C HIS A 221 7.68 13.26 -8.51
N LYS A 222 8.54 12.49 -9.20
CA LYS A 222 10.02 12.55 -9.11
C LYS A 222 10.56 12.26 -7.71
N VAL A 223 9.78 11.55 -6.90
CA VAL A 223 10.20 11.01 -5.60
C VAL A 223 10.71 9.60 -5.83
N GLY A 224 11.92 9.33 -5.35
CA GLY A 224 12.55 8.02 -5.43
C GLY A 224 12.12 7.12 -4.28
N CYS A 225 11.92 5.85 -4.60
CA CYS A 225 11.62 4.80 -3.62
C CYS A 225 12.61 3.64 -3.73
N CYS A 226 12.86 2.96 -2.61
CA CYS A 226 13.48 1.65 -2.60
C CYS A 226 12.96 0.84 -1.41
N TRP A 227 12.74 -0.45 -1.65
CA TRP A 227 12.29 -1.38 -0.63
C TRP A 227 13.34 -1.56 0.47
N GLY A 228 12.92 -1.32 1.72
CA GLY A 228 13.70 -1.54 2.93
C GLY A 228 13.61 -2.99 3.40
N GLY A 229 14.11 -3.93 2.60
CA GLY A 229 13.97 -5.37 2.87
C GLY A 229 14.52 -5.80 4.23
N TYR A 230 15.67 -5.27 4.65
CA TYR A 230 16.24 -5.56 5.98
C TYR A 230 15.35 -5.06 7.13
N VAL A 231 14.67 -3.92 6.95
CA VAL A 231 13.71 -3.42 7.93
C VAL A 231 12.52 -4.36 8.04
N CYS A 232 11.93 -4.76 6.91
CA CYS A 232 10.80 -5.71 6.91
C CYS A 232 11.18 -7.04 7.55
N PHE A 233 12.36 -7.55 7.22
CA PHE A 233 12.88 -8.80 7.76
C PHE A 233 13.03 -8.72 9.28
N ALA A 234 13.72 -7.69 9.79
CA ALA A 234 13.89 -7.48 11.22
C ALA A 234 12.52 -7.32 11.92
N MET A 235 11.61 -6.51 11.37
CA MET A 235 10.26 -6.31 11.93
C MET A 235 9.42 -7.60 12.00
N GLY A 236 9.71 -8.58 11.13
CA GLY A 236 9.04 -9.89 11.10
C GLY A 236 9.61 -10.89 12.10
N HIS A 237 10.81 -10.63 12.64
CA HIS A 237 11.44 -11.55 13.56
C HIS A 237 10.90 -11.40 15.00
N PRO A 238 10.61 -12.50 15.71
CA PRO A 238 10.05 -12.44 17.07
C PRO A 238 10.89 -11.65 18.08
N SER A 239 12.22 -11.67 17.95
CA SER A 239 13.13 -11.01 18.90
C SER A 239 13.35 -9.50 18.66
N ALA A 240 12.80 -8.91 17.59
CA ALA A 240 13.03 -7.51 17.23
C ALA A 240 12.14 -6.52 18.02
N HIS A 241 11.97 -6.75 19.33
CA HIS A 241 11.02 -6.01 20.18
C HIS A 241 11.28 -4.50 20.20
N ALA A 242 12.54 -4.09 20.36
CA ALA A 242 12.91 -2.67 20.43
C ALA A 242 12.56 -1.92 19.13
N LEU A 243 12.78 -2.58 17.98
CA LEU A 243 12.46 -2.04 16.67
C LEU A 243 10.96 -1.84 16.49
N ARG A 244 10.15 -2.85 16.86
CA ARG A 244 8.69 -2.80 16.80
C ARG A 244 8.10 -1.74 17.74
N ALA A 245 8.64 -1.64 18.96
CA ALA A 245 8.23 -0.64 19.94
C ALA A 245 8.52 0.79 19.46
N PHE A 246 9.69 1.03 18.85
CA PHE A 246 10.06 2.35 18.33
C PHE A 246 9.06 2.91 17.33
N VAL A 247 8.52 2.05 16.44
CA VAL A 247 7.54 2.45 15.44
C VAL A 247 6.09 2.27 15.90
N GLY A 248 5.84 1.79 17.12
CA GLY A 248 4.48 1.60 17.65
C GLY A 248 3.67 0.54 16.91
N VAL A 249 4.30 -0.54 16.47
CA VAL A 249 3.60 -1.70 15.85
C VAL A 249 3.14 -2.65 16.96
N LYS A 250 1.85 -2.99 16.96
CA LYS A 250 1.23 -3.85 17.99
C LYS A 250 1.53 -5.33 17.76
N ASP A 251 1.22 -6.16 18.74
CA ASP A 251 1.46 -7.62 18.68
C ASP A 251 0.63 -8.34 17.63
N ASP A 252 -0.58 -7.83 17.33
CA ASP A 252 -1.49 -8.34 16.32
C ASP A 252 -1.25 -7.76 14.92
N GLU A 253 -0.24 -6.89 14.76
CA GLU A 253 0.12 -6.22 13.52
C GLU A 253 1.49 -6.67 12.99
N GLN A 254 1.76 -6.39 11.72
CA GLN A 254 3.04 -6.66 11.09
C GLN A 254 3.37 -5.58 10.05
N VAL A 255 4.65 -5.18 10.00
CA VAL A 255 5.19 -4.40 8.88
C VAL A 255 5.47 -5.38 7.74
N TYR A 256 4.74 -5.25 6.63
CA TYR A 256 4.88 -6.12 5.47
C TYR A 256 5.70 -5.50 4.34
N ALA A 257 5.80 -4.17 4.31
CA ALA A 257 6.63 -3.45 3.37
C ALA A 257 7.16 -2.15 3.98
N ALA A 258 8.33 -1.73 3.53
CA ALA A 258 9.00 -0.50 3.92
C ALA A 258 9.54 0.17 2.67
N GLN A 259 9.23 1.44 2.48
CA GLN A 259 9.69 2.24 1.35
C GLN A 259 10.61 3.33 1.87
N MET A 260 11.90 3.20 1.57
CA MET A 260 12.87 4.28 1.71
C MET A 260 12.56 5.34 0.66
N MET A 261 12.39 6.59 1.09
CA MET A 261 11.87 7.66 0.26
C MET A 261 12.73 8.91 0.33
N GLY A 262 12.80 9.63 -0.79
CA GLY A 262 13.47 10.92 -0.90
C GLY A 262 13.64 11.35 -2.34
N PHE A 263 14.16 12.55 -2.57
CA PHE A 263 14.52 12.95 -3.93
C PHE A 263 15.78 12.18 -4.38
N PRO A 264 15.78 11.55 -5.57
CA PRO A 264 16.95 10.87 -6.08
C PRO A 264 18.12 11.85 -6.24
N LEU A 265 19.31 11.44 -5.82
CA LEU A 265 20.54 12.18 -6.11
C LEU A 265 20.96 12.03 -7.57
N LEU A 266 20.70 10.86 -8.15
CA LEU A 266 21.08 10.46 -9.50
C LEU A 266 19.84 10.13 -10.32
N ALA A 267 19.87 10.41 -11.63
CA ALA A 267 18.80 10.07 -12.56
C ALA A 267 19.24 8.90 -13.48
N PRO A 268 18.36 7.93 -13.76
CA PRO A 268 18.63 6.92 -14.76
C PRO A 268 18.48 7.50 -16.18
N HIS A 269 19.35 7.07 -17.10
CA HIS A 269 19.28 7.46 -18.51
C HIS A 269 18.80 6.34 -19.43
N PHE A 270 18.95 5.08 -19.00
CA PHE A 270 18.62 3.91 -19.80
C PHE A 270 17.91 2.85 -18.94
N ARG A 271 17.02 2.10 -19.59
CA ARG A 271 16.44 0.88 -19.03
C ARG A 271 17.41 -0.29 -19.27
N PRO A 272 17.87 -0.99 -18.21
CA PRO A 272 18.66 -2.20 -18.39
C PRO A 272 17.78 -3.36 -18.92
N PRO A 273 18.38 -4.35 -19.61
CA PRO A 273 17.66 -5.54 -20.01
C PRO A 273 17.14 -6.31 -18.79
N ARG A 274 16.01 -7.02 -18.98
CA ARG A 274 15.46 -8.00 -18.04
C ARG A 274 15.54 -9.38 -18.68
N LYS A 275 15.41 -10.44 -17.88
CA LYS A 275 15.22 -11.80 -18.40
C LYS A 275 14.05 -11.81 -19.38
N ALA A 276 14.14 -12.64 -20.42
CA ALA A 276 13.03 -12.83 -21.34
C ALA A 276 11.77 -13.25 -20.58
N LEU A 277 10.60 -12.87 -21.12
CA LEU A 277 9.32 -13.29 -20.56
C LEU A 277 9.22 -14.81 -20.64
N ASP A 278 9.03 -15.44 -19.48
CA ASP A 278 8.76 -16.87 -19.35
C ASP A 278 7.24 -17.05 -19.22
N VAL A 279 6.58 -17.44 -20.32
CA VAL A 279 5.11 -17.52 -20.41
C VAL A 279 4.68 -18.80 -21.12
N THR A 280 3.71 -19.49 -20.53
CA THR A 280 3.06 -20.68 -21.10
C THR A 280 1.59 -20.34 -21.38
N TRP A 281 1.16 -20.57 -22.62
CA TRP A 281 -0.24 -20.45 -23.04
C TRP A 281 -0.88 -21.83 -23.00
N LEU A 282 -2.01 -21.95 -22.29
CA LEU A 282 -2.81 -23.17 -22.20
C LEU A 282 -4.06 -23.05 -23.07
#